data_AF-A0A151NS02-F1
#
_entry.id   AF-A0A151NS02-F1
#
_cell.length_a   1.000
_cell.length_b   1.000
_cell.length_c   1.000
_cell.angle_alpha   90.00
_cell.angle_beta   90.00
_cell.angle_gamma   90.00
#
_symmetry.space_group_name_H-M   'P 1'
#
loop_
_entity.id
_entity.type
_entity.pdbx_description
1 polymer ?
#
loop_
_entity_poly.entity_id
_entity_poly.type
_entity_poly.pdbx_seq_one_letter_code
_entity_poly.pdbx_strand_id
1 'polypeptide(L)'
;MGSKSLLSSILLFAVLMSGRGEHQRSCQDVLKVFQLRKIGAIKGFPETPRAGTDLQVCTSKNSTCCTKKMEERYQIAAKQDIQEVLQASSSALKFLISHNAAAFQGVPQDPKQDESSNVLPRSLYRQDLTDVCNRQ
;
A
#
# COMPACT_ATOMS: atom_id res chain seq x y z
N MET A 1 -22.32 -4.22 55.82
CA MET A 1 -22.91 -3.32 54.79
C MET A 1 -21.91 -2.93 53.67
N GLY A 2 -21.04 -3.85 53.20
CA GLY A 2 -19.94 -3.49 52.28
C GLY A 2 -20.12 -3.88 50.82
N SER A 3 -20.67 -5.07 50.52
CA SER A 3 -20.66 -5.60 49.15
C SER A 3 -21.51 -4.83 48.15
N LYS A 4 -22.65 -4.27 48.58
CA LYS A 4 -23.58 -3.53 47.69
C LYS A 4 -22.94 -2.26 47.13
N SER A 5 -22.17 -1.57 47.99
CA SER A 5 -21.48 -0.33 47.64
C SER A 5 -20.27 -0.59 46.74
N LEU A 6 -19.55 -1.69 46.99
CA LEU A 6 -18.43 -2.12 46.14
C LEU A 6 -18.91 -2.56 44.75
N LEU A 7 -20.01 -3.32 44.66
CA LEU A 7 -20.61 -3.70 43.39
C LEU A 7 -21.11 -2.49 42.59
N SER A 8 -21.75 -1.53 43.26
CA SER A 8 -22.17 -0.27 42.62
C SER A 8 -20.97 0.52 42.07
N SER A 9 -19.90 0.62 42.86
CA SER A 9 -18.66 1.30 42.45
C SER A 9 -18.00 0.58 41.27
N ILE A 10 -17.90 -0.75 41.31
CA ILE A 10 -17.35 -1.55 40.19
C ILE A 10 -18.19 -1.39 38.92
N LEU A 11 -19.52 -1.38 39.03
CA LEU A 11 -20.42 -1.15 37.90
C LEU A 11 -20.25 0.26 37.32
N LEU A 12 -20.11 1.28 38.16
CA LEU A 12 -19.82 2.66 37.73
C LEU A 12 -18.46 2.76 37.02
N PHE A 13 -17.41 2.14 37.56
CA PHE A 13 -16.10 2.10 36.93
C PHE A 13 -16.11 1.31 35.61
N ALA A 14 -16.86 0.21 35.53
CA ALA A 14 -17.01 -0.56 34.30
C ALA A 14 -17.75 0.23 33.21
N VAL A 15 -18.76 1.04 33.56
CA VAL A 15 -19.46 1.93 32.63
C VAL A 15 -18.55 3.06 32.14
N LEU A 16 -17.72 3.65 33.02
CA LEU A 16 -16.75 4.68 32.64
C LEU A 16 -15.63 4.14 31.72
N MET A 17 -15.15 2.92 31.97
CA MET A 17 -14.14 2.26 31.13
C MET A 17 -14.73 1.63 29.86
N SER A 18 -16.07 1.51 29.79
CA SER A 18 -16.81 1.07 28.59
C SER A 18 -17.12 2.21 27.62
N GLY A 19 -16.62 3.43 27.88
CA GLY A 19 -16.28 4.40 26.85
C GLY A 19 -15.15 3.86 25.97
N ARG A 20 -15.41 2.71 25.34
CA ARG A 20 -14.56 1.99 24.41
C ARG A 20 -14.01 3.00 23.42
N GLY A 21 -12.70 2.92 23.19
CA GLY A 21 -12.01 3.73 22.20
C GLY A 21 -12.88 3.91 20.97
N GLU A 22 -13.31 5.15 20.75
CA GLU A 22 -13.51 5.67 19.41
C GLU A 22 -12.21 5.31 18.70
N HIS A 23 -12.23 4.22 17.92
CA HIS A 23 -11.30 4.09 16.82
C HIS A 23 -11.71 5.22 15.89
N GLN A 24 -11.20 6.42 16.20
CA GLN A 24 -11.41 7.66 15.47
C GLN A 24 -10.94 7.33 14.07
N ARG A 25 -11.87 6.95 13.18
CA ARG A 25 -11.53 6.48 11.85
C ARG A 25 -10.75 7.62 11.20
N SER A 26 -9.47 7.38 10.97
CA SER A 26 -8.50 8.42 10.66
C SER A 26 -7.71 7.96 9.47
N CYS A 27 -7.70 8.80 8.45
CA CYS A 27 -7.06 8.42 7.20
C CYS A 27 -5.51 8.48 7.29
N GLN A 28 -4.92 8.85 8.43
CA GLN A 28 -3.47 9.05 8.58
C GLN A 28 -2.62 7.88 8.10
N ASP A 29 -3.05 6.62 8.29
CA ASP A 29 -2.27 5.48 7.83
C ASP A 29 -2.27 5.35 6.30
N VAL A 30 -3.37 5.74 5.64
CA VAL A 30 -3.44 5.87 4.19
C VAL A 30 -2.49 6.96 3.71
N LEU A 31 -2.43 8.09 4.41
CA LEU A 31 -1.49 9.17 4.08
C LEU A 31 -0.04 8.69 4.10
N LYS A 32 0.35 7.90 5.12
CA LYS A 32 1.71 7.34 5.22
C LYS A 32 2.04 6.47 4.00
N VAL A 33 1.10 5.63 3.55
CA VAL A 33 1.29 4.80 2.34
C VAL A 33 1.49 5.69 1.11
N PHE A 34 0.68 6.73 0.94
CA PHE A 34 0.81 7.66 -0.19
C PHE A 34 2.13 8.44 -0.20
N GLN A 35 2.63 8.82 0.99
CA GLN A 35 3.94 9.46 1.13
C GLN A 35 5.09 8.49 0.82
N LEU A 36 5.05 7.28 1.38
CA LEU A 36 6.06 6.24 1.14
C LEU A 36 6.16 5.87 -0.35
N ARG A 37 5.02 5.82 -1.05
CA ARG A 37 4.97 5.53 -2.48
C ARG A 37 5.35 6.72 -3.37
N LYS A 38 5.75 7.86 -2.79
CA LYS A 38 6.14 9.10 -3.50
C LYS A 38 5.12 9.52 -4.57
N ILE A 39 3.81 9.35 -4.30
CA ILE A 39 2.71 9.64 -5.25
C ILE A 39 2.48 11.17 -5.43
N GLY A 40 3.51 11.98 -5.12
CA GLY A 40 3.49 13.44 -5.11
C GLY A 40 2.68 14.02 -3.96
N ALA A 41 2.90 15.30 -3.64
CA ALA A 41 2.13 16.01 -2.62
C ALA A 41 0.64 16.02 -3.00
N ILE A 42 -0.19 15.36 -2.20
CA ILE A 42 -1.63 15.29 -2.42
C ILE A 42 -2.28 16.48 -1.73
N LYS A 43 -2.56 17.53 -2.50
CA LYS A 43 -3.48 18.59 -2.07
C LYS A 43 -4.90 18.00 -2.04
N GLY A 44 -5.58 18.09 -0.90
CA GLY A 44 -6.97 17.64 -0.72
C GLY A 44 -7.11 16.23 -0.15
N PHE A 45 -6.27 15.87 0.81
CA PHE A 45 -6.37 14.62 1.54
C PHE A 45 -7.49 14.70 2.62
N PRO A 46 -8.38 13.70 2.73
CA PRO A 46 -9.45 13.73 3.72
C PRO A 46 -8.93 13.31 5.10
N GLU A 47 -9.25 14.07 6.14
CA GLU A 47 -8.84 13.72 7.53
C GLU A 47 -9.64 12.53 8.07
N THR A 48 -10.89 12.38 7.64
CA THR A 48 -11.83 11.31 8.03
C THR A 48 -12.38 10.58 6.81
N PRO A 49 -12.79 9.31 6.93
CA PRO A 49 -13.35 8.56 5.82
C PRO A 49 -14.61 9.22 5.28
N ARG A 50 -14.76 9.21 3.96
CA ARG A 50 -15.92 9.75 3.24
C ARG A 50 -16.59 8.70 2.36
N ALA A 51 -17.74 9.03 1.78
CA ALA A 51 -18.35 8.20 0.75
C ALA A 51 -17.44 8.11 -0.49
N GLY A 52 -17.29 6.90 -1.05
CA GLY A 52 -16.43 6.61 -2.20
C GLY A 52 -17.17 6.49 -3.53
N THR A 53 -18.32 7.15 -3.70
CA THR A 53 -19.18 6.99 -4.89
C THR A 53 -18.58 7.54 -6.18
N ASP A 54 -17.57 8.40 -6.08
CA ASP A 54 -16.82 9.00 -7.20
C ASP A 54 -15.55 8.22 -7.58
N LEU A 55 -15.25 7.11 -6.88
CA LEU A 55 -14.14 6.22 -7.20
C LEU A 55 -14.54 5.23 -8.31
N GLN A 56 -13.61 4.94 -9.21
CA GLN A 56 -13.86 4.10 -10.39
C GLN A 56 -13.29 2.68 -10.23
N VAL A 57 -12.14 2.55 -9.56
CA VAL A 57 -11.44 1.27 -9.37
C VAL A 57 -11.72 0.71 -7.98
N CYS A 58 -11.67 1.57 -6.97
CA CYS A 58 -11.93 1.23 -5.58
C CYS A 58 -13.43 1.14 -5.31
N THR A 59 -13.95 -0.07 -5.14
CA THR A 59 -15.33 -0.30 -4.71
C THR A 59 -15.41 -0.34 -3.17
N SER A 60 -15.61 0.81 -2.53
CA SER A 60 -15.83 0.85 -1.06
C SER A 60 -17.31 0.64 -0.74
N LYS A 61 -17.64 -0.31 0.16
CA LYS A 61 -19.04 -0.61 0.53
C LYS A 61 -19.67 0.44 1.46
N ASN A 62 -18.88 1.18 2.25
CA ASN A 62 -19.38 2.09 3.28
C ASN A 62 -18.65 3.45 3.32
N SER A 63 -17.32 3.44 3.45
CA SER A 63 -16.50 4.66 3.51
C SER A 63 -15.05 4.40 3.08
N THR A 64 -14.37 5.42 2.58
CA THR A 64 -13.00 5.37 2.06
C THR A 64 -12.20 6.62 2.42
N CYS A 65 -10.88 6.46 2.54
CA CYS A 65 -9.91 7.53 2.72
C CYS A 65 -9.31 8.04 1.40
N CYS A 66 -9.83 7.58 0.26
CA CYS A 66 -9.40 8.02 -1.06
C CYS A 66 -10.35 9.05 -1.67
N THR A 67 -9.76 10.10 -2.24
CA THR A 67 -10.45 10.97 -3.20
C THR A 67 -10.23 10.45 -4.62
N LYS A 68 -11.10 10.83 -5.56
CA LYS A 68 -10.87 10.54 -6.99
C LYS A 68 -9.47 10.91 -7.46
N LYS A 69 -8.95 12.07 -7.03
CA LYS A 69 -7.59 12.51 -7.36
C LYS A 69 -6.49 11.61 -6.76
N MET A 70 -6.71 11.06 -5.57
CA MET A 70 -5.78 10.09 -4.97
C MET A 70 -5.78 8.80 -5.78
N GLU A 71 -6.96 8.30 -6.14
CA GLU A 71 -7.12 7.09 -6.96
C GLU A 71 -6.45 7.24 -8.33
N GLU A 72 -6.69 8.34 -9.04
CA GLU A 72 -6.09 8.64 -10.34
C GLU A 72 -4.54 8.67 -10.27
N ARG A 73 -3.98 9.32 -9.25
CA ARG A 73 -2.52 9.37 -9.08
C ARG A 73 -1.93 8.03 -8.74
N TYR A 74 -2.61 7.24 -7.91
CA TYR A 74 -2.16 5.88 -7.61
C TYR A 74 -2.19 5.00 -8.84
N GLN A 75 -3.22 5.11 -9.68
CA GLN A 75 -3.28 4.36 -10.94
C GLN A 75 -2.08 4.65 -11.85
N ILE A 76 -1.67 5.92 -11.97
CA ILE A 76 -0.48 6.31 -12.73
C ILE A 76 0.78 5.68 -12.12
N ALA A 77 0.96 5.79 -10.80
CA ALA A 77 2.11 5.21 -10.10
C ALA A 77 2.15 3.69 -10.24
N ALA A 78 1.01 3.02 -10.11
CA ALA A 78 0.87 1.58 -10.27
C ALA A 78 1.20 1.14 -11.71
N LYS A 79 0.76 1.88 -12.72
CA LYS A 79 1.10 1.62 -14.12
C LYS A 79 2.61 1.74 -14.37
N GLN A 80 3.24 2.79 -13.83
CA GLN A 80 4.69 2.97 -13.93
C GLN A 80 5.45 1.84 -13.23
N ASP A 81 5.03 1.45 -12.02
CA ASP A 81 5.62 0.36 -11.26
C ASP A 81 5.52 -0.98 -12.02
N ILE A 82 4.39 -1.23 -12.71
CA ILE A 82 4.24 -2.40 -13.59
C ILE A 82 5.19 -2.32 -14.79
N GLN A 83 5.27 -1.17 -15.46
CA GLN A 83 6.18 -0.99 -16.60
C GLN A 83 7.64 -1.18 -16.22
N GLU A 84 8.06 -0.63 -15.08
CA GLU A 84 9.41 -0.77 -14.53
C GLU A 84 9.72 -2.25 -14.23
N VAL A 85 8.81 -2.96 -13.56
CA VAL A 85 8.97 -4.39 -13.27
C VAL A 85 9.08 -5.21 -14.55
N LEU A 86 8.17 -4.99 -15.51
CA LEU A 86 8.21 -5.71 -16.79
C LEU A 86 9.50 -5.45 -17.56
N GLN A 87 9.98 -4.20 -17.57
CA GLN A 87 11.23 -3.84 -18.24
C GLN A 87 12.44 -4.46 -17.54
N ALA A 88 12.53 -4.36 -16.22
CA ALA A 88 13.63 -4.94 -15.45
C ALA A 88 13.70 -6.46 -15.60
N SER A 89 12.57 -7.16 -15.44
CA SER A 89 12.50 -8.61 -15.62
C SER A 89 12.84 -9.03 -17.06
N SER A 90 12.40 -8.26 -18.06
CA SER A 90 12.73 -8.54 -19.47
C SER A 90 14.21 -8.38 -19.76
N SER A 91 14.84 -7.32 -19.23
CA SER A 91 16.27 -7.08 -19.40
C SER A 91 17.11 -8.17 -18.72
N ALA A 92 16.76 -8.53 -17.49
CA ALA A 92 17.42 -9.62 -16.78
C ALA A 92 17.28 -10.96 -17.52
N LEU A 93 16.08 -11.27 -18.01
CA LEU A 93 15.84 -12.49 -18.77
C LEU A 93 16.61 -12.50 -20.10
N LYS A 94 16.61 -11.39 -20.85
CA LYS A 94 17.39 -11.24 -22.10
C LYS A 94 18.88 -11.43 -21.86
N PHE A 95 19.40 -10.88 -20.75
CA PHE A 95 20.79 -11.09 -20.36
C PHE A 95 21.07 -12.58 -20.13
N LEU A 96 20.26 -13.26 -19.32
CA LEU A 96 20.44 -14.68 -19.04
C LEU A 96 20.37 -15.55 -20.29
N ILE A 97 19.42 -15.28 -21.20
CA ILE A 97 19.30 -16.01 -22.47
C ILE A 97 20.54 -15.79 -23.33
N SER A 98 20.96 -14.54 -23.51
CA SER A 98 22.12 -14.19 -24.34
C SER A 98 23.42 -14.76 -23.77
N HIS A 99 23.57 -14.71 -22.44
CA HIS A 99 24.70 -15.26 -21.71
C HIS A 99 24.83 -16.78 -21.92
N ASN A 100 23.73 -17.52 -21.73
CA ASN A 100 23.73 -18.98 -21.95
C ASN A 100 23.93 -19.33 -23.42
N ALA A 101 23.28 -18.59 -24.34
CA ALA A 101 23.46 -18.81 -25.78
C ALA A 101 24.92 -18.64 -26.22
N ALA A 102 25.61 -17.60 -25.73
CA ALA A 102 27.04 -17.39 -26.01
C ALA A 102 27.91 -18.53 -25.46
N ALA A 103 27.60 -19.02 -24.26
CA ALA A 103 28.31 -20.16 -23.66
C ALA A 103 28.15 -21.45 -24.50
N PHE A 104 26.95 -21.73 -25.01
CA PHE A 104 26.71 -22.89 -25.88
C PHE A 104 27.37 -22.76 -27.25
N GLN A 105 27.54 -21.54 -27.75
CA GLN A 105 28.14 -21.26 -29.06
C GLN A 105 29.67 -21.12 -28.99
N GLY A 106 30.27 -21.19 -27.80
CA GLY A 106 31.72 -21.04 -27.62
C GLY A 106 32.24 -19.63 -27.93
N VAL A 107 31.36 -18.62 -27.95
CA VAL A 107 31.73 -17.23 -28.25
C VAL A 107 32.24 -16.58 -26.97
N PRO A 108 33.45 -15.98 -26.96
CA PRO A 108 33.96 -15.23 -25.81
C PRO A 108 33.00 -14.10 -25.44
N GLN A 109 32.68 -14.01 -24.15
CA GLN A 109 31.75 -12.98 -23.66
C GLN A 109 32.46 -11.62 -23.61
N ASP A 110 31.82 -10.61 -24.19
CA ASP A 110 32.19 -9.21 -23.97
C ASP A 110 31.65 -8.81 -22.58
N PRO A 111 32.51 -8.43 -21.61
CA PRO A 111 32.09 -8.16 -20.24
C PRO A 111 31.35 -6.81 -20.17
N LYS A 112 30.10 -6.76 -20.63
CA LYS A 112 29.17 -5.73 -20.19
C LYS A 112 28.60 -6.11 -18.84
N GLN A 113 29.31 -5.67 -17.81
CA GLN A 113 28.74 -5.42 -16.50
C GLN A 113 27.66 -4.35 -16.63
N ASP A 114 26.44 -4.69 -16.22
CA ASP A 114 25.61 -3.79 -15.43
C ASP A 114 24.71 -4.62 -14.50
N GLU A 115 25.20 -4.73 -13.28
CA GLU A 115 24.42 -4.77 -12.05
C GLU A 115 23.13 -5.62 -12.03
N SER A 116 23.32 -6.93 -11.85
CA SER A 116 22.35 -7.76 -11.13
C SER A 116 22.36 -7.43 -9.63
N SER A 117 22.23 -6.16 -9.24
CA SER A 117 21.94 -5.84 -7.84
C SER A 117 20.45 -5.97 -7.61
N ASN A 118 20.09 -7.13 -7.08
CA ASN A 118 18.93 -7.30 -6.21
C ASN A 118 17.61 -6.83 -6.85
N VAL A 119 17.10 -7.59 -7.83
CA VAL A 119 15.65 -7.62 -8.07
C VAL A 119 15.03 -8.33 -6.86
N LEU A 120 15.00 -7.65 -5.72
CA LEU A 120 14.12 -8.04 -4.63
C LEU A 120 12.73 -8.16 -5.26
N PRO A 121 11.99 -9.27 -5.05
CA PRO A 121 10.64 -9.38 -5.56
C PRO A 121 9.83 -8.20 -5.01
N ARG A 122 9.57 -7.19 -5.85
CA ARG A 122 8.81 -5.99 -5.48
C ARG A 122 7.37 -6.35 -5.05
N SER A 123 6.97 -7.60 -5.27
CA SER A 123 5.81 -8.26 -4.67
C SER A 123 5.78 -8.18 -3.14
N LEU A 124 6.91 -8.03 -2.46
CA LEU A 124 6.98 -7.86 -1.00
C LEU A 124 6.46 -6.50 -0.51
N TYR A 125 6.26 -5.51 -1.40
CA TYR A 125 5.78 -4.16 -1.05
C TYR A 125 4.51 -3.72 -1.79
N ARG A 126 3.89 -4.59 -2.61
CA ARG A 126 2.73 -4.22 -3.42
C ARG A 126 1.45 -4.34 -2.59
N GLN A 127 0.99 -3.23 -2.02
CA GLN A 127 -0.41 -3.10 -1.61
C GLN A 127 -1.23 -2.71 -2.83
N ASP A 128 -2.33 -3.42 -3.10
CA ASP A 128 -3.22 -3.04 -4.20
C ASP A 128 -3.97 -1.76 -3.86
N LEU A 129 -4.32 -0.98 -4.89
CA LEU A 129 -5.06 0.28 -4.76
C LEU A 129 -6.31 0.13 -3.86
N THR A 130 -7.00 -1.00 -4.01
CA THR A 130 -8.14 -1.39 -3.19
C THR A 130 -7.80 -1.54 -1.71
N ASP A 131 -6.63 -2.10 -1.37
CA ASP A 131 -6.16 -2.25 0.02
C ASP A 131 -5.74 -0.92 0.63
N VAL A 132 -5.18 -0.02 -0.19
CA VAL A 132 -4.80 1.33 0.25
C VAL A 132 -6.04 2.16 0.52
N CYS A 133 -7.05 2.09 -0.35
CA CYS A 133 -8.24 2.94 -0.24
C CYS A 133 -9.30 2.43 0.74
N ASN A 134 -9.29 1.14 1.07
CA ASN A 134 -10.22 0.56 2.06
C ASN A 134 -9.65 0.52 3.48
N ARG A 135 -8.40 0.95 3.68
CA ARG A 135 -7.80 1.07 5.02
C ARG A 135 -8.44 2.24 5.77
N GLN A 136 -8.90 2.01 7.00
CA GLN A 136 -9.61 2.95 7.88
C GLN A 136 -8.88 3.12 9.20
#